data_AF-A0A1H9TUQ3-F1
#
_entry.id   AF-A0A1H9TUQ3-F1
#
_cell.length_a   1.000
_cell.length_b   1.000
_cell.length_c   1.000
_cell.angle_alpha   90.00
_cell.angle_beta   90.00
_cell.angle_gamma   90.00
#
_symmetry.space_group_name_H-M   'P 1'
#
loop_
_entity.id
_entity.type
_entity.pdbx_description
1 polymer ?
#
loop_
_entity_poly.entity_id
_entity_poly.type
_entity_poly.pdbx_seq_one_letter_code
_entity_poly.pdbx_strand_id
1 'polypeptide(L)'
;MKKIVFLSISPKTWDGLETLWDKATADSENEVTVIPIPTYKRDSNNNLSDAQYTLLGYPDNVPITDINAYSLKANHPDIIYTQNIQDTSNFGFCVHPAFHTNTLKACTDQLVYVPYMCTEEISFDNKPYLESIKMLFICPAIKNNVDRIIVQSKNQKELYLRYLAEGNPKLIELWSSRISYNNYPRNEILKKYDRQTVYRPDEWNALLCPDSNGHKKTVLLCTSVIEILTNEHRVINKLIELFEDHLNKSDDYVLIWRPYPAIMEAIKMLRPGLVGDYDNLVSFYRKNHIGILDELQSPTSAIIIGDEYLGDACGVMELFKTTGKPVTLLDYGI
;
A
#
# COMPACT_ATOMS: atom_id res chain seq x y z
N MET A 1 -28.05 5.16 -15.71
CA MET A 1 -26.94 5.84 -15.03
C MET A 1 -26.72 5.25 -13.64
N LYS A 2 -25.53 4.69 -13.38
CA LYS A 2 -25.15 4.05 -12.11
C LYS A 2 -24.14 4.93 -11.38
N LYS A 3 -24.40 5.26 -10.12
CA LYS A 3 -23.56 6.13 -9.29
C LYS A 3 -22.54 5.31 -8.51
N ILE A 4 -21.26 5.64 -8.68
CA ILE A 4 -20.14 4.92 -8.08
C ILE A 4 -19.24 5.91 -7.34
N VAL A 5 -19.02 5.66 -6.06
CA VAL A 5 -18.16 6.50 -5.22
C VAL A 5 -16.91 5.72 -4.79
N PHE A 6 -15.75 6.33 -4.95
CA PHE A 6 -14.47 5.86 -4.43
C PHE A 6 -14.06 6.71 -3.24
N LEU A 7 -14.03 6.12 -2.04
CA LEU A 7 -13.55 6.77 -0.83
C LEU A 7 -12.06 6.47 -0.65
N SER A 8 -11.23 7.50 -0.83
CA SER A 8 -9.78 7.39 -0.70
C SER A 8 -9.31 7.89 0.66
N ILE A 9 -8.57 7.08 1.41
CA ILE A 9 -8.01 7.49 2.71
C ILE A 9 -6.73 8.32 2.55
N SER A 10 -6.05 8.22 1.41
CA SER A 10 -4.81 8.95 1.11
C SER A 10 -4.44 8.83 -0.38
N PRO A 11 -3.80 9.83 -1.00
CA PRO A 11 -3.15 9.65 -2.30
C PRO A 11 -2.12 8.49 -2.29
N LYS A 12 -1.50 8.19 -1.15
CA LYS A 12 -0.55 7.06 -0.98
C LYS A 12 -1.17 5.69 -1.21
N THR A 13 -2.49 5.58 -1.10
CA THR A 13 -3.21 4.32 -1.23
C THR A 13 -4.08 4.29 -2.49
N TRP A 14 -3.97 5.29 -3.35
CA TRP A 14 -4.82 5.46 -4.54
C TRP A 14 -4.69 4.30 -5.53
N ASP A 15 -3.49 3.76 -5.73
CA ASP A 15 -3.25 2.56 -6.55
C ASP A 15 -4.09 1.35 -6.10
N GLY A 16 -4.55 1.35 -4.83
CA GLY A 16 -5.50 0.37 -4.30
C GLY A 16 -6.92 0.50 -4.83
N LEU A 17 -7.24 1.51 -5.63
CA LEU A 17 -8.55 1.77 -6.23
C LEU A 17 -8.47 2.13 -7.73
N GLU A 18 -7.34 2.66 -8.20
CA GLU A 18 -7.21 3.29 -9.52
C GLU A 18 -7.74 2.42 -10.67
N THR A 19 -7.36 1.13 -10.76
CA THR A 19 -7.81 0.28 -11.88
C THR A 19 -9.30 -0.06 -11.82
N LEU A 20 -9.94 -0.01 -10.65
CA LEU A 20 -11.40 -0.10 -10.52
C LEU A 20 -12.05 1.20 -10.96
N TRP A 21 -11.44 2.34 -10.63
CA TRP A 21 -11.87 3.66 -11.08
C TRP A 21 -11.76 3.82 -12.60
N ASP A 22 -10.64 3.40 -13.21
CA ASP A 22 -10.45 3.35 -14.67
C ASP A 22 -11.58 2.55 -15.33
N LYS A 23 -11.88 1.36 -14.79
CA LYS A 23 -12.95 0.51 -15.31
C LYS A 23 -14.33 1.13 -15.15
N ALA A 24 -14.59 1.80 -14.03
CA ALA A 24 -15.87 2.45 -13.77
C ALA A 24 -16.08 3.66 -14.70
N THR A 25 -15.04 4.46 -14.93
CA THR A 25 -15.10 5.68 -15.76
C THR A 25 -15.10 5.41 -17.26
N ALA A 26 -14.60 4.24 -17.70
CA ALA A 26 -14.66 3.83 -19.10
C ALA A 26 -16.08 3.57 -19.63
N ASP A 27 -17.06 3.36 -18.75
CA ASP A 27 -18.47 3.17 -19.12
C ASP A 27 -19.25 4.48 -18.91
N SER A 28 -19.72 5.07 -20.01
CA SER A 28 -20.43 6.35 -20.02
C SER A 28 -21.77 6.33 -19.28
N GLU A 29 -22.30 5.15 -18.95
CA GLU A 29 -23.50 5.02 -18.14
C GLU A 29 -23.20 5.12 -16.63
N ASN A 30 -21.94 5.24 -16.22
CA ASN A 30 -21.57 5.44 -14.82
C ASN A 30 -21.33 6.93 -14.50
N GLU A 31 -21.87 7.37 -13.37
CA GLU A 31 -21.50 8.62 -12.72
C GLU A 31 -20.49 8.29 -11.61
N VAL A 32 -19.22 8.65 -11.82
CA VAL A 32 -18.12 8.26 -10.93
C VAL A 32 -17.60 9.46 -10.14
N THR A 33 -17.54 9.33 -8.82
CA THR A 33 -17.05 10.37 -7.92
C THR A 33 -15.90 9.84 -7.05
N VAL A 34 -14.79 10.57 -6.96
CA VAL A 34 -13.67 10.26 -6.06
C VAL A 34 -13.67 11.26 -4.92
N ILE A 35 -13.79 10.77 -3.68
CA ILE A 35 -13.86 11.59 -2.48
C ILE A 35 -12.74 11.17 -1.53
N PRO A 36 -11.67 11.95 -1.38
CA PRO A 36 -10.73 11.81 -0.28
C PRO A 36 -11.47 12.01 1.04
N ILE A 37 -11.14 11.22 2.06
CA ILE A 37 -11.75 11.32 3.38
C ILE A 37 -10.72 11.68 4.45
N PRO A 38 -11.10 12.47 5.48
CA PRO A 38 -10.19 12.84 6.55
C PRO A 38 -9.84 11.61 7.40
N THR A 39 -8.56 11.51 7.74
CA THR A 39 -8.02 10.51 8.67
C THR A 39 -7.44 11.18 9.90
N TYR A 40 -7.41 10.47 11.03
CA TYR A 40 -6.88 10.97 12.30
C TYR A 40 -5.86 9.96 12.80
N LYS A 41 -4.62 10.38 13.05
CA LYS A 41 -3.62 9.49 13.65
C LYS A 41 -4.00 9.20 15.10
N ARG A 42 -3.79 7.96 15.53
CA ARG A 42 -4.03 7.52 16.90
C ARG A 42 -2.70 7.22 17.57
N ASP A 43 -2.46 7.82 18.73
CA ASP A 43 -1.26 7.53 19.53
C ASP A 43 -1.47 6.33 20.47
N SER A 44 -0.42 5.95 21.20
CA SER A 44 -0.47 4.84 22.18
C SER A 44 -1.39 5.10 23.38
N ASN A 45 -1.73 6.37 23.64
CA ASN A 45 -2.67 6.78 24.70
C ASN A 45 -4.10 6.94 24.15
N ASN A 46 -4.35 6.52 22.91
CA ASN A 46 -5.64 6.59 22.23
C ASN A 46 -6.10 8.03 21.89
N ASN A 47 -5.22 9.02 21.96
CA ASN A 47 -5.52 10.38 21.53
C ASN A 47 -5.50 10.47 20.01
N LEU A 48 -6.34 11.35 19.46
CA LEU A 48 -6.42 11.61 18.03
C LEU A 48 -5.67 12.91 17.69
N SER A 49 -4.93 12.90 16.57
CA SER A 49 -4.39 14.11 15.96
C SER A 49 -5.49 14.99 15.38
N ASP A 50 -5.12 16.18 14.92
CA ASP A 50 -5.95 16.93 13.96
C ASP A 50 -6.23 16.10 12.69
N ALA A 51 -7.32 16.44 12.01
CA ALA A 51 -7.73 15.79 10.78
C ALA A 51 -6.66 15.96 9.69
N GLN A 52 -6.20 14.84 9.14
CA GLN A 52 -5.36 14.79 7.95
C GLN A 52 -6.27 14.64 6.73
N TYR A 53 -6.50 15.76 6.05
CA TYR A 53 -7.30 15.83 4.83
C TYR A 53 -6.42 16.26 3.65
N THR A 54 -5.95 15.27 2.88
CA THR A 54 -5.00 15.49 1.79
C THR A 54 -5.69 15.41 0.44
N LEU A 55 -5.69 16.52 -0.29
CA LEU A 55 -6.24 16.64 -1.64
C LEU A 55 -5.18 16.63 -2.74
N LEU A 56 -3.91 16.88 -2.39
CA LEU A 56 -2.79 16.93 -3.33
C LEU A 56 -2.09 15.57 -3.42
N GLY A 57 -1.51 15.26 -4.57
CA GLY A 57 -0.73 14.04 -4.80
C GLY A 57 -1.51 12.87 -5.42
N TYR A 58 -2.78 13.07 -5.78
CA TYR A 58 -3.47 12.19 -6.73
C TYR A 58 -2.96 12.43 -8.15
N PRO A 59 -3.05 11.44 -9.06
CA PRO A 59 -2.75 11.66 -10.47
C PRO A 59 -3.63 12.76 -11.08
N ASP A 60 -3.06 13.58 -11.97
CA ASP A 60 -3.74 14.76 -12.55
C ASP A 60 -5.04 14.44 -13.28
N ASN A 61 -5.16 13.21 -13.82
CA ASN A 61 -6.35 12.75 -14.52
C ASN A 61 -7.49 12.31 -13.59
N VAL A 62 -7.28 12.30 -12.27
CA VAL A 62 -8.29 11.87 -11.29
C VAL A 62 -9.04 13.09 -10.74
N PRO A 63 -10.32 13.28 -11.11
CA PRO A 63 -11.10 14.41 -10.61
C PRO A 63 -11.51 14.17 -9.15
N ILE A 64 -10.88 14.93 -8.26
CA ILE A 64 -11.16 14.88 -6.83
C ILE A 64 -12.35 15.78 -6.47
N THR A 65 -13.28 15.22 -5.70
CA THR A 65 -14.45 15.93 -5.18
C THR A 65 -14.25 16.27 -3.70
N ASP A 66 -14.45 17.55 -3.36
CA ASP A 66 -14.43 17.99 -1.96
C ASP A 66 -15.53 17.28 -1.16
N ILE A 67 -15.18 16.89 0.05
CA ILE A 67 -16.07 16.17 0.96
C ILE A 67 -17.39 16.92 1.25
N ASN A 68 -17.36 18.25 1.29
CA ASN A 68 -18.53 19.08 1.55
C ASN A 68 -19.38 19.32 0.28
N ALA A 69 -18.83 19.05 -0.89
CA ALA A 69 -19.54 19.20 -2.16
C ALA A 69 -20.41 17.99 -2.52
N TYR A 70 -20.29 16.87 -1.79
CA TYR A 70 -21.02 15.64 -2.08
C TYR A 70 -21.69 15.03 -0.85
N SER A 71 -23.01 14.89 -0.90
CA SER A 71 -23.77 14.19 0.14
C SER A 71 -24.01 12.73 -0.26
N LEU A 72 -23.35 11.79 0.44
CA LEU A 72 -23.58 10.35 0.26
C LEU A 72 -25.05 9.98 0.44
N LYS A 73 -25.69 10.52 1.49
CA LYS A 73 -27.09 10.24 1.82
C LYS A 73 -28.07 10.76 0.76
N ALA A 74 -27.84 11.97 0.25
CA ALA A 74 -28.75 12.55 -0.75
C ALA A 74 -28.57 11.90 -2.13
N ASN A 75 -27.35 11.52 -2.48
CA ASN A 75 -27.06 10.92 -3.78
C ASN A 75 -27.35 9.42 -3.86
N HIS A 76 -27.27 8.72 -2.72
CA HIS A 76 -27.45 7.27 -2.56
C HIS A 76 -26.74 6.46 -3.67
N PRO A 77 -25.40 6.48 -3.73
CA PRO A 77 -24.66 5.76 -4.76
C PRO A 77 -25.03 4.27 -4.80
N ASP A 78 -25.04 3.67 -5.98
CA ASP A 78 -25.25 2.23 -6.15
C ASP A 78 -24.07 1.43 -5.56
N ILE A 79 -22.85 1.97 -5.67
CA ILE A 79 -21.63 1.36 -5.15
C ILE A 79 -20.78 2.38 -4.42
N ILE A 80 -20.32 2.02 -3.22
CA ILE A 80 -19.22 2.68 -2.52
C ILE A 80 -18.05 1.71 -2.41
N TYR A 81 -16.88 2.12 -2.89
CA TYR A 81 -15.61 1.48 -2.61
C TYR A 81 -14.96 2.13 -1.38
N THR A 82 -14.61 1.32 -0.38
CA THR A 82 -13.89 1.75 0.82
C THR A 82 -12.61 0.94 1.02
N GLN A 83 -11.57 1.63 1.50
CA GLN A 83 -10.31 1.03 1.94
C GLN A 83 -10.26 0.80 3.46
N ASN A 84 -11.22 1.33 4.22
CA ASN A 84 -11.29 1.17 5.67
C ASN A 84 -12.54 0.40 6.09
N ILE A 85 -12.33 -0.64 6.90
CA ILE A 85 -13.39 -1.42 7.58
C ILE A 85 -13.24 -1.41 9.11
N GLN A 86 -12.17 -0.80 9.62
CA GLN A 86 -11.88 -0.73 11.05
C GLN A 86 -12.30 0.64 11.59
N ASP A 87 -13.60 0.85 11.74
CA ASP A 87 -14.22 2.14 12.10
C ASP A 87 -13.59 2.80 13.33
N THR A 88 -13.45 2.05 14.42
CA THR A 88 -12.87 2.50 15.69
C THR A 88 -11.78 1.57 16.24
N SER A 89 -11.55 0.43 15.60
CA SER A 89 -10.64 -0.62 16.09
C SER A 89 -9.25 -0.59 15.47
N ASN A 90 -8.97 0.35 14.55
CA ASN A 90 -7.63 0.49 13.99
C ASN A 90 -6.73 1.24 14.99
N PHE A 91 -5.57 0.65 15.27
CA PHE A 91 -4.63 1.16 16.27
C PHE A 91 -3.79 2.34 15.78
N GLY A 92 -3.62 2.51 14.46
CA GLY A 92 -2.76 3.56 13.89
C GLY A 92 -3.51 4.81 13.46
N PHE A 93 -4.77 4.69 13.05
CA PHE A 93 -5.60 5.82 12.66
C PHE A 93 -7.09 5.50 12.76
N CYS A 94 -7.96 6.50 12.60
CA CYS A 94 -9.37 6.30 12.32
C CYS A 94 -9.89 7.29 11.28
N VAL A 95 -11.11 7.08 10.80
CA VAL A 95 -11.81 7.99 9.89
C VAL A 95 -12.96 8.69 10.60
N HIS A 96 -13.42 9.80 10.03
CA HIS A 96 -14.59 10.51 10.57
C HIS A 96 -15.83 9.58 10.60
N PRO A 97 -16.69 9.61 11.65
CA PRO A 97 -17.83 8.70 11.79
C PRO A 97 -18.83 8.67 10.62
N ALA A 98 -18.89 9.76 9.84
CA ALA A 98 -19.66 9.80 8.60
C ALA A 98 -19.21 8.76 7.55
N PHE A 99 -17.97 8.25 7.66
CA PHE A 99 -17.39 7.21 6.81
C PHE A 99 -17.21 5.87 7.51
N HIS A 100 -17.84 5.69 8.68
CA HIS A 100 -17.92 4.38 9.30
C HIS A 100 -18.78 3.44 8.45
N THR A 101 -18.43 2.16 8.45
CA THR A 101 -19.05 1.17 7.56
C THR A 101 -20.57 1.09 7.70
N ASN A 102 -21.12 1.28 8.90
CA ASN A 102 -22.57 1.31 9.13
C ASN A 102 -23.23 2.53 8.46
N THR A 103 -22.62 3.71 8.58
CA THR A 103 -23.08 4.93 7.92
C THR A 103 -22.99 4.80 6.41
N LEU A 104 -21.87 4.26 5.90
CA LEU A 104 -21.68 4.02 4.47
C LEU A 104 -22.72 3.04 3.93
N LYS A 105 -22.94 1.90 4.61
CA LYS A 105 -23.91 0.89 4.19
C LYS A 105 -25.34 1.43 4.15
N ALA A 106 -25.70 2.37 5.03
CA ALA A 106 -27.00 3.02 5.00
C ALA A 106 -27.18 4.00 3.81
N CYS A 107 -26.11 4.32 3.08
CA CYS A 107 -26.12 5.25 1.95
C CYS A 107 -25.91 4.55 0.59
N THR A 108 -25.73 3.23 0.54
CA THR A 108 -25.40 2.51 -0.70
C THR A 108 -26.07 1.16 -0.78
N ASP A 109 -26.41 0.75 -2.00
CA ASP A 109 -26.89 -0.62 -2.26
C ASP A 109 -25.76 -1.63 -2.09
N GLN A 110 -24.54 -1.27 -2.49
CA GLN A 110 -23.36 -2.11 -2.38
C GLN A 110 -22.17 -1.38 -1.74
N LEU A 111 -21.71 -1.89 -0.60
CA LEU A 111 -20.45 -1.49 0.02
C LEU A 111 -19.35 -2.52 -0.31
N VAL A 112 -18.33 -2.08 -1.03
CA VAL A 112 -17.21 -2.92 -1.48
C VAL A 112 -15.95 -2.54 -0.71
N TYR A 113 -15.38 -3.51 0.01
CA TYR A 113 -14.11 -3.35 0.69
C TYR A 113 -12.95 -3.77 -0.20
N VAL A 114 -11.94 -2.90 -0.31
CA VAL A 114 -10.68 -3.18 -1.00
C VAL A 114 -9.53 -2.89 -0.03
N PRO A 115 -8.86 -3.91 0.55
CA PRO A 115 -7.71 -3.68 1.41
C PRO A 115 -6.62 -2.89 0.69
N TYR A 116 -6.12 -1.85 1.32
CA TYR A 116 -5.03 -1.02 0.80
C TYR A 116 -3.64 -1.47 1.29
N MET A 117 -3.54 -2.57 2.06
CA MET A 117 -2.27 -3.17 2.50
C MET A 117 -2.06 -4.55 1.87
N CYS A 118 -0.82 -4.81 1.46
CA CYS A 118 -0.41 -6.07 0.86
C CYS A 118 0.36 -6.78 1.94
N THR A 119 0.03 -8.04 2.15
CA THR A 119 0.62 -8.86 3.20
C THR A 119 1.34 -10.02 2.58
N GLU A 120 2.26 -10.62 3.31
CA GLU A 120 2.82 -11.91 2.93
C GLU A 120 1.70 -12.94 2.68
N GLU A 121 1.97 -13.87 1.78
CA GLU A 121 1.11 -15.02 1.54
C GLU A 121 1.08 -15.92 2.79
N ILE A 122 -0.11 -16.09 3.34
CA ILE A 122 -0.28 -16.75 4.64
C ILE A 122 -0.33 -18.27 4.47
N SER A 123 0.57 -18.96 5.16
CA SER A 123 0.46 -20.41 5.36
C SER A 123 -0.66 -20.74 6.34
N PHE A 124 -1.41 -21.79 6.00
CA PHE A 124 -2.54 -22.27 6.78
C PHE A 124 -2.18 -23.30 7.86
N ASP A 125 -0.91 -23.69 7.94
CA ASP A 125 -0.48 -24.82 8.76
C ASP A 125 -0.30 -24.45 10.24
N ASN A 126 -0.06 -23.17 10.53
CA ASN A 126 0.17 -22.66 11.88
C ASN A 126 -1.10 -21.98 12.44
N LYS A 127 -1.99 -22.75 13.06
CA LYS A 127 -3.23 -22.23 13.67
C LYS A 127 -3.00 -21.12 14.71
N PRO A 128 -2.04 -21.23 15.65
CA PRO A 128 -1.73 -20.12 16.56
C PRO A 128 -1.38 -18.81 15.85
N TYR A 129 -0.59 -18.87 14.78
CA TYR A 129 -0.27 -17.71 13.95
C TYR A 129 -1.51 -17.16 13.22
N LEU A 130 -2.36 -18.02 12.66
CA LEU A 130 -3.61 -17.59 12.03
C LEU A 130 -4.53 -16.86 13.02
N GLU A 131 -4.62 -17.30 14.27
CA GLU A 131 -5.42 -16.58 15.27
C GLU A 131 -4.77 -15.27 15.69
N SER A 132 -3.44 -15.18 15.77
CA SER A 132 -2.74 -13.94 16.16
C SER A 132 -2.90 -12.81 15.13
N ILE A 133 -3.01 -13.14 13.84
CA ILE A 133 -3.16 -12.16 12.76
C ILE A 133 -4.62 -11.87 12.37
N LYS A 134 -5.60 -12.58 12.94
CA LYS A 134 -7.02 -12.53 12.55
C LYS A 134 -7.59 -11.10 12.50
N MET A 135 -7.25 -10.27 13.48
CA MET A 135 -7.72 -8.89 13.58
C MET A 135 -7.17 -7.97 12.47
N LEU A 136 -6.12 -8.38 11.75
CA LEU A 136 -5.62 -7.65 10.58
C LEU A 136 -6.54 -7.81 9.37
N PHE A 137 -7.30 -8.91 9.29
CA PHE A 137 -8.11 -9.26 8.12
C PHE A 137 -9.61 -9.08 8.36
N ILE A 138 -10.08 -9.45 9.55
CA ILE A 138 -11.51 -9.44 9.85
C ILE A 138 -11.87 -8.57 11.05
N CYS A 139 -13.02 -7.90 10.94
CA CYS A 139 -13.70 -7.20 12.03
C CYS A 139 -15.21 -7.45 11.92
N PRO A 140 -16.00 -7.16 12.98
CA PRO A 140 -17.45 -7.33 12.95
C PRO A 140 -18.16 -6.58 11.82
N ALA A 141 -17.64 -5.42 11.41
CA ALA A 141 -18.22 -4.62 10.33
C ALA A 141 -18.25 -5.35 8.98
N ILE A 142 -17.31 -6.25 8.70
CA ILE A 142 -17.33 -7.02 7.44
C ILE A 142 -18.59 -7.88 7.37
N LYS A 143 -18.94 -8.59 8.45
CA LYS A 143 -20.11 -9.49 8.47
C LYS A 143 -21.44 -8.72 8.32
N ASN A 144 -21.49 -7.49 8.84
CA ASN A 144 -22.74 -6.72 8.96
C ASN A 144 -22.97 -5.73 7.81
N ASN A 145 -21.90 -5.10 7.32
CA ASN A 145 -22.01 -3.90 6.48
C ASN A 145 -21.40 -4.07 5.10
N VAL A 146 -20.55 -5.07 4.88
CA VAL A 146 -19.80 -5.23 3.62
C VAL A 146 -20.46 -6.27 2.72
N ASP A 147 -20.79 -5.89 1.49
CA ASP A 147 -21.44 -6.76 0.52
C ASP A 147 -20.43 -7.54 -0.32
N ARG A 148 -19.25 -6.96 -0.58
CA ARG A 148 -18.21 -7.55 -1.41
C ARG A 148 -16.81 -7.19 -0.93
N ILE A 149 -15.86 -8.11 -1.10
CA ILE A 149 -14.44 -7.90 -0.79
C ILE A 149 -13.59 -8.23 -2.01
N ILE A 150 -12.60 -7.39 -2.31
CA ILE A 150 -11.61 -7.63 -3.36
C ILE A 150 -10.23 -7.75 -2.71
N VAL A 151 -9.68 -8.96 -2.65
CA VAL A 151 -8.44 -9.31 -1.92
C VAL A 151 -7.28 -9.63 -2.85
N GLN A 152 -6.04 -9.66 -2.35
CA GLN A 152 -4.84 -9.71 -3.21
C GLN A 152 -4.64 -11.05 -3.93
N SER A 153 -5.08 -12.17 -3.34
CA SER A 153 -4.72 -13.51 -3.81
C SER A 153 -5.77 -14.55 -3.45
N LYS A 154 -5.63 -15.73 -4.07
CA LYS A 154 -6.48 -16.89 -3.77
C LYS A 154 -6.33 -17.34 -2.32
N ASN A 155 -5.13 -17.32 -1.75
CA ASN A 155 -4.93 -17.68 -0.35
C ASN A 155 -5.58 -16.65 0.57
N GLN A 156 -5.48 -15.36 0.29
CA GLN A 156 -6.24 -14.38 1.06
C GLN A 156 -7.75 -14.62 0.96
N LYS A 157 -8.29 -14.93 -0.22
CA LYS A 157 -9.72 -15.29 -0.33
C LYS A 157 -10.07 -16.45 0.60
N GLU A 158 -9.27 -17.52 0.59
CA GLU A 158 -9.46 -18.68 1.45
C GLU A 158 -9.37 -18.31 2.94
N LEU A 159 -8.43 -17.43 3.32
CA LEU A 159 -8.29 -16.93 4.68
C LEU A 159 -9.55 -16.20 5.15
N TYR A 160 -10.07 -15.26 4.35
CA TYR A 160 -11.32 -14.57 4.66
C TYR A 160 -12.49 -15.54 4.77
N LEU A 161 -12.59 -16.55 3.88
CA LEU A 161 -13.63 -17.58 3.96
C LEU A 161 -13.56 -18.36 5.28
N ARG A 162 -12.35 -18.77 5.70
CA ARG A 162 -12.16 -19.45 6.99
C ARG A 162 -12.63 -18.62 8.16
N TYR A 163 -12.25 -17.33 8.21
CA TYR A 163 -12.63 -16.45 9.31
C TYR A 163 -14.11 -16.02 9.30
N LEU A 164 -14.72 -15.87 8.12
CA LEU A 164 -16.11 -15.39 8.02
C LEU A 164 -17.11 -16.52 8.14
N ALA A 165 -16.79 -17.70 7.60
CA ALA A 165 -17.70 -18.84 7.56
C ALA A 165 -17.46 -19.85 8.67
N GLU A 166 -16.24 -19.94 9.22
CA GLU A 166 -15.90 -20.84 10.35
C GLU A 166 -16.37 -22.29 10.10
N GLY A 167 -16.27 -22.76 8.84
CA GLY A 167 -16.68 -24.10 8.42
C GLY A 167 -18.17 -24.27 8.12
N ASN A 168 -19.01 -23.25 8.28
CA ASN A 168 -20.44 -23.31 7.96
C ASN A 168 -20.67 -23.33 6.44
N PRO A 169 -21.24 -24.40 5.84
CA PRO A 169 -21.38 -24.51 4.39
C PRO A 169 -22.21 -23.39 3.74
N LYS A 170 -23.27 -22.92 4.40
CA LYS A 170 -24.10 -21.82 3.89
C LYS A 170 -23.33 -20.50 3.84
N LEU A 171 -22.50 -20.24 4.86
CA LEU A 171 -21.65 -19.04 4.88
C LEU A 171 -20.50 -19.16 3.89
N ILE A 172 -19.95 -20.35 3.67
CA ILE A 172 -18.94 -20.59 2.63
C ILE A 172 -19.53 -20.26 1.26
N GLU A 173 -20.72 -20.77 0.93
CA GLU A 173 -21.40 -20.47 -0.33
C GLU A 173 -21.67 -18.97 -0.49
N LEU A 174 -22.23 -18.35 0.55
CA LEU A 174 -22.52 -16.91 0.59
C LEU A 174 -21.26 -16.06 0.31
N TRP A 175 -20.19 -16.29 1.07
CA TRP A 175 -18.98 -15.47 0.99
C TRP A 175 -18.10 -15.82 -0.22
N SER A 176 -18.17 -17.05 -0.74
CA SER A 176 -17.39 -17.45 -1.92
C SER A 176 -17.74 -16.62 -3.15
N SER A 177 -19.00 -16.21 -3.29
CA SER A 177 -19.46 -15.32 -4.37
C SER A 177 -19.16 -13.84 -4.10
N ARG A 178 -19.03 -13.45 -2.83
CA ARG A 178 -18.79 -12.07 -2.39
C ARG A 178 -17.32 -11.69 -2.27
N ILE A 179 -16.40 -12.65 -2.24
CA ILE A 179 -14.96 -12.41 -2.17
C ILE A 179 -14.33 -12.75 -3.51
N SER A 180 -13.73 -11.75 -4.16
CA SER A 180 -12.95 -11.93 -5.38
C SER A 180 -11.48 -11.64 -5.12
N TYR A 181 -10.59 -12.41 -5.74
CA TYR A 181 -9.16 -12.09 -5.80
C TYR A 181 -8.72 -11.68 -7.22
N ASN A 182 -9.62 -11.82 -8.19
CA ASN A 182 -9.37 -11.41 -9.57
C ASN A 182 -9.42 -9.88 -9.65
N ASN A 183 -8.48 -9.30 -10.40
CA ASN A 183 -8.38 -7.87 -10.63
C ASN A 183 -8.20 -7.04 -9.35
N TYR A 184 -7.41 -7.55 -8.39
CA TYR A 184 -7.04 -6.76 -7.22
C TYR A 184 -6.21 -5.54 -7.65
N PRO A 185 -6.59 -4.30 -7.29
CA PRO A 185 -6.11 -3.12 -8.00
C PRO A 185 -4.60 -2.94 -8.00
N ARG A 186 -3.93 -3.28 -6.90
CA ARG A 186 -2.48 -3.13 -6.81
C ARG A 186 -1.67 -4.19 -7.54
N ASN A 187 -2.28 -5.31 -7.90
CA ASN A 187 -1.64 -6.25 -8.83
C ASN A 187 -1.89 -5.80 -10.27
N GLU A 188 -3.09 -5.29 -10.57
CA GLU A 188 -3.45 -4.86 -11.92
C GLU A 188 -2.73 -3.56 -12.33
N ILE A 189 -2.46 -2.65 -11.40
CA ILE A 189 -1.76 -1.40 -11.70
C ILE A 189 -0.35 -1.67 -12.26
N LEU A 190 0.30 -2.76 -11.84
CA LEU A 190 1.61 -3.19 -12.34
C LEU A 190 1.56 -3.71 -13.78
N LYS A 191 0.36 -3.99 -14.31
CA LYS A 191 0.16 -4.39 -15.72
C LYS A 191 -0.26 -3.22 -16.61
N LYS A 192 -0.71 -2.11 -15.99
CA LYS A 192 -1.11 -0.88 -16.69
C LYS A 192 0.08 -0.15 -17.30
N TYR A 193 1.23 -0.25 -16.65
CA TYR A 193 2.44 0.48 -17.02
C TYR A 193 3.59 -0.46 -17.37
N ASP A 194 4.49 0.04 -18.18
CA ASP A 194 5.80 -0.54 -18.46
C ASP A 194 6.91 0.44 -18.07
N ARG A 195 8.18 0.03 -18.27
CA ARG A 195 9.33 0.87 -17.96
C ARG A 195 9.34 2.17 -18.74
N GLN A 196 8.62 2.37 -19.84
CA GLN A 196 8.62 3.62 -20.61
C GLN A 196 7.45 4.54 -20.22
N THR A 197 6.31 3.95 -19.86
CA THR A 197 5.05 4.65 -19.60
C THR A 197 4.80 4.96 -18.13
N VAL A 198 5.47 4.26 -17.21
CA VAL A 198 5.31 4.54 -15.78
C VAL A 198 5.87 5.93 -15.43
N TYR A 199 5.10 6.70 -14.66
CA TYR A 199 5.53 8.00 -14.16
C TYR A 199 6.82 7.85 -13.35
N ARG A 200 7.77 8.74 -13.59
CA ARG A 200 8.93 8.94 -12.70
C ARG A 200 9.43 10.38 -12.80
N PRO A 201 10.01 10.93 -11.73
CA PRO A 201 10.67 12.23 -11.78
C PRO A 201 11.82 12.26 -12.78
N ASP A 202 12.07 13.41 -13.40
CA ASP A 202 13.15 13.58 -14.39
C ASP A 202 14.54 13.21 -13.84
N GLU A 203 14.77 13.45 -12.55
CA GLU A 203 16.02 13.08 -11.87
C GLU A 203 16.31 11.57 -11.91
N TRP A 204 15.27 10.73 -12.00
CA TRP A 204 15.45 9.28 -12.16
C TRP A 204 15.97 8.93 -13.56
N ASN A 205 15.56 9.68 -14.60
CA ASN A 205 15.95 9.40 -15.99
C ASN A 205 17.46 9.54 -16.18
N ALA A 206 18.07 10.55 -15.57
CA ALA A 206 19.52 10.77 -15.62
C ALA A 206 20.33 9.59 -15.06
N LEU A 207 19.78 8.87 -14.07
CA LEU A 207 20.44 7.72 -13.45
C LEU A 207 20.15 6.41 -14.21
N LEU A 208 18.92 6.24 -14.72
CA LEU A 208 18.47 5.01 -15.38
C LEU A 208 18.91 4.88 -16.85
N CYS A 209 19.14 6.00 -17.53
CA CYS A 209 19.51 6.06 -18.94
C CYS A 209 20.67 7.06 -19.14
N PRO A 210 21.92 6.65 -18.90
CA PRO A 210 23.07 7.49 -19.24
C PRO A 210 23.17 7.60 -20.76
N ASP A 211 23.51 8.78 -21.27
CA ASP A 211 23.50 9.20 -22.68
C ASP A 211 24.24 8.30 -23.69
N SER A 212 24.91 7.21 -23.26
CA SER A 212 25.73 6.36 -24.12
C SER A 212 25.80 4.87 -23.75
N ASN A 213 25.20 4.40 -22.66
CA ASN A 213 25.27 2.99 -22.26
C ASN A 213 23.89 2.36 -22.17
N GLY A 214 23.80 1.08 -22.54
CA GLY A 214 22.58 0.28 -22.47
C GLY A 214 21.97 0.22 -21.07
N HIS A 215 20.87 -0.52 -20.95
CA HIS A 215 20.11 -0.69 -19.71
C HIS A 215 21.00 -1.07 -18.52
N LYS A 216 21.10 -0.18 -17.52
CA LYS A 216 21.68 -0.51 -16.20
C LYS A 216 20.72 -1.39 -15.42
N LYS A 217 21.26 -2.45 -14.80
CA LYS A 217 20.46 -3.34 -13.96
C LYS A 217 19.96 -2.57 -12.73
N THR A 218 18.66 -2.52 -12.54
CA THR A 218 18.04 -1.72 -11.48
C THR A 218 17.68 -2.61 -10.29
N VAL A 219 18.14 -2.26 -9.09
CA VAL A 219 17.87 -3.01 -7.86
C VAL A 219 16.92 -2.19 -7.00
N LEU A 220 15.73 -2.72 -6.69
CA LEU A 220 14.83 -2.12 -5.71
C LEU A 220 15.20 -2.60 -4.31
N LEU A 221 15.77 -1.71 -3.51
CA LEU A 221 16.05 -1.90 -2.10
C LEU A 221 14.91 -1.36 -1.24
N CYS A 222 14.23 -2.21 -0.47
CA CYS A 222 13.23 -1.77 0.50
C CYS A 222 13.66 -2.10 1.93
N THR A 223 13.59 -1.09 2.82
CA THR A 223 13.92 -1.26 4.25
C THR A 223 12.70 -0.98 5.11
N SER A 224 12.37 -1.91 5.99
CA SER A 224 11.21 -1.93 6.86
C SER A 224 11.49 -1.24 8.20
N VAL A 225 10.41 -0.81 8.85
CA VAL A 225 10.49 -0.27 10.21
C VAL A 225 10.80 -1.36 11.25
N ILE A 226 10.43 -2.62 11.01
CA ILE A 226 10.63 -3.70 11.96
C ILE A 226 12.10 -4.04 12.08
N GLU A 227 12.81 -4.15 10.94
CA GLU A 227 14.23 -4.50 10.94
C GLU A 227 15.06 -3.42 11.63
N ILE A 228 14.84 -2.13 11.32
CA ILE A 228 15.61 -1.06 11.96
C ILE A 228 15.37 -0.98 13.47
N LEU A 229 14.14 -1.27 13.95
CA LEU A 229 13.82 -1.23 15.38
C LEU A 229 14.35 -2.46 16.13
N THR A 230 14.47 -3.61 15.46
CA THR A 230 14.93 -4.86 16.06
C THR A 230 16.44 -4.96 16.06
N ASN A 231 17.08 -4.57 14.95
CA ASN A 231 18.49 -4.82 14.66
C ASN A 231 19.36 -3.55 14.68
N GLU A 232 18.74 -2.37 14.80
CA GLU A 232 19.38 -1.10 15.12
C GLU A 232 20.61 -0.80 14.23
N HIS A 233 21.78 -0.60 14.84
CA HIS A 233 23.03 -0.29 14.15
C HIS A 233 23.48 -1.38 13.17
N ARG A 234 23.05 -2.64 13.32
CA ARG A 234 23.39 -3.71 12.35
C ARG A 234 22.79 -3.40 10.99
N VAL A 235 21.54 -2.91 10.95
CA VAL A 235 20.89 -2.48 9.71
C VAL A 235 21.62 -1.30 9.11
N ILE A 236 21.96 -0.30 9.93
CA ILE A 236 22.69 0.89 9.45
C ILE A 236 24.03 0.50 8.84
N ASN A 237 24.86 -0.28 9.55
CA ASN A 237 26.16 -0.74 9.05
C ASN A 237 26.00 -1.56 7.77
N LYS A 238 25.00 -2.45 7.71
CA LYS A 238 24.77 -3.27 6.53
C LYS A 238 24.38 -2.45 5.30
N LEU A 239 23.57 -1.41 5.50
CA LEU A 239 23.17 -0.50 4.44
C LEU A 239 24.35 0.36 3.97
N ILE A 240 25.24 0.80 4.88
CA ILE A 240 26.48 1.49 4.51
C ILE A 240 27.35 0.59 3.62
N GLU A 241 27.62 -0.65 4.05
CA GLU A 241 28.37 -1.63 3.24
C GLU A 241 27.75 -1.81 1.85
N LEU A 242 26.42 -1.97 1.79
CA LEU A 242 25.69 -2.14 0.54
C LEU A 242 25.81 -0.90 -0.36
N PHE A 243 25.77 0.31 0.20
CA PHE A 243 25.91 1.55 -0.55
C PHE A 243 27.35 1.74 -1.06
N GLU A 244 28.35 1.43 -0.26
CA GLU A 244 29.76 1.41 -0.66
C GLU A 244 30.01 0.41 -1.79
N ASP A 245 29.42 -0.79 -1.73
CA ASP A 245 29.48 -1.78 -2.79
C ASP A 245 28.85 -1.29 -4.10
N HIS A 246 27.75 -0.53 -4.01
CA HIS A 246 27.06 0.02 -5.19
C HIS A 246 27.81 1.20 -5.82
N LEU A 247 28.56 2.00 -5.04
CA LEU A 247 29.44 3.03 -5.60
C LEU A 247 30.41 2.44 -6.61
N ASN A 248 31.01 1.30 -6.27
CA ASN A 248 31.97 0.58 -7.11
C ASN A 248 31.34 -0.09 -8.34
N LYS A 249 30.01 -0.13 -8.43
CA LYS A 249 29.23 -0.81 -9.51
C LYS A 249 28.28 0.15 -10.23
N SER A 250 28.42 1.45 -10.01
CA SER A 250 27.48 2.48 -10.48
C SER A 250 27.37 2.60 -12.00
N ASP A 251 28.34 2.07 -12.76
CA ASP A 251 28.29 1.99 -14.23
C ASP A 251 27.35 0.89 -14.74
N ASP A 252 27.14 -0.17 -13.97
CA ASP A 252 26.34 -1.33 -14.37
C ASP A 252 24.98 -1.40 -13.64
N TYR A 253 24.90 -0.80 -12.45
CA TYR A 253 23.75 -0.90 -11.55
C TYR A 253 23.18 0.47 -11.16
N VAL A 254 21.87 0.50 -10.95
CA VAL A 254 21.18 1.60 -10.26
C VAL A 254 20.45 1.04 -9.06
N LEU A 255 20.80 1.52 -7.87
CA LEU A 255 20.08 1.19 -6.65
C LEU A 255 18.91 2.17 -6.48
N ILE A 256 17.68 1.67 -6.40
CA ILE A 256 16.51 2.43 -5.95
C ILE A 256 16.27 2.07 -4.49
N TRP A 257 16.55 2.97 -3.57
CA TRP A 257 16.26 2.76 -2.15
C TRP A 257 14.92 3.38 -1.77
N ARG A 258 13.97 2.55 -1.34
CA ARG A 258 12.67 2.94 -0.79
C ARG A 258 12.58 2.58 0.70
N PRO A 259 12.89 3.51 1.61
CA PRO A 259 12.67 3.26 3.03
C PRO A 259 11.17 3.26 3.37
N TYR A 260 10.81 2.62 4.49
CA TYR A 260 9.44 2.70 5.01
C TYR A 260 9.03 4.17 5.20
N PRO A 261 7.87 4.63 4.67
CA PRO A 261 7.56 6.07 4.60
C PRO A 261 7.51 6.82 5.93
N ALA A 262 7.31 6.13 7.06
CA ALA A 262 7.29 6.73 8.40
C ALA A 262 8.41 6.18 9.31
N ILE A 263 9.52 5.76 8.72
CA ILE A 263 10.64 5.15 9.45
C ILE A 263 11.30 6.14 10.41
N MET A 264 11.43 7.41 10.01
CA MET A 264 12.01 8.45 10.84
C MET A 264 11.15 8.76 12.06
N GLU A 265 9.83 8.85 11.90
CA GLU A 265 8.88 9.03 13.00
C GLU A 265 8.95 7.85 13.97
N ALA A 266 9.02 6.62 13.45
CA ALA A 266 9.18 5.43 14.28
C ALA A 266 10.51 5.43 15.04
N ILE A 267 11.62 5.79 14.40
CA ILE A 267 12.94 5.92 15.05
C ILE A 267 12.90 6.99 16.15
N LYS A 268 12.38 8.19 15.87
CA LYS A 268 12.26 9.26 16.88
C LYS A 268 11.47 8.82 18.10
N MET A 269 10.42 8.03 17.91
CA MET A 269 9.54 7.58 18.98
C MET A 269 10.13 6.40 19.78
N LEU A 270 10.71 5.41 19.09
CA LEU A 270 11.03 4.11 19.69
C LEU A 270 12.53 3.86 19.84
N ARG A 271 13.38 4.55 19.09
CA ARG A 271 14.85 4.46 19.12
C ARG A 271 15.50 5.85 18.91
N PRO A 272 15.24 6.82 19.80
CA PRO A 272 15.72 8.20 19.60
C PRO A 272 17.26 8.30 19.47
N GLY A 273 18.01 7.34 20.03
CA GLY A 273 19.46 7.26 19.87
C GLY A 273 19.94 7.02 18.43
N LEU A 274 19.11 6.45 17.56
CA LEU A 274 19.46 6.15 16.16
C LEU A 274 19.16 7.30 15.18
N VAL A 275 18.55 8.40 15.64
CA VAL A 275 18.13 9.50 14.75
C VAL A 275 19.31 10.05 13.97
N GLY A 276 20.42 10.37 14.66
CA GLY A 276 21.61 10.92 14.02
C GLY A 276 22.24 9.94 13.02
N ASP A 277 22.33 8.66 13.37
CA ASP A 277 22.95 7.65 12.50
C ASP A 277 22.10 7.38 11.26
N TYR A 278 20.77 7.34 11.40
CA TYR A 278 19.87 7.17 10.26
C TYR A 278 19.86 8.42 9.35
N ASP A 279 19.87 9.63 9.91
CA ASP A 279 20.01 10.86 9.13
C ASP A 279 21.34 10.90 8.36
N ASN A 280 22.42 10.44 8.99
CA ASN A 280 23.73 10.29 8.34
C ASN A 280 23.69 9.25 7.22
N LEU A 281 23.01 8.13 7.40
CA LEU A 281 22.82 7.10 6.37
C LEU A 281 22.08 7.65 5.14
N VAL A 282 20.96 8.34 5.34
CA VAL A 282 20.20 8.98 4.25
C VAL A 282 21.03 10.06 3.56
N SER A 283 21.75 10.86 4.35
CA SER A 283 22.66 11.90 3.82
C SER A 283 23.80 11.30 3.02
N PHE A 284 24.38 10.19 3.46
CA PHE A 284 25.43 9.46 2.74
C PHE A 284 24.90 8.96 1.39
N TYR A 285 23.70 8.39 1.36
CA TYR A 285 23.07 7.93 0.13
C TYR A 285 22.88 9.05 -0.89
N ARG A 286 22.35 10.19 -0.46
CA ARG A 286 22.10 11.36 -1.33
C ARG A 286 23.41 12.02 -1.79
N LYS A 287 24.33 12.33 -0.86
CA LYS A 287 25.55 13.10 -1.15
C LYS A 287 26.54 12.36 -2.05
N ASN A 288 26.58 11.04 -1.96
CA ASN A 288 27.47 10.21 -2.80
C ASN A 288 26.79 9.75 -4.10
N HIS A 289 25.59 10.23 -4.41
CA HIS A 289 24.84 9.86 -5.62
C HIS A 289 24.74 8.33 -5.83
N ILE A 290 24.50 7.58 -4.74
CA ILE A 290 24.46 6.10 -4.77
C ILE A 290 23.39 5.61 -5.75
N GLY A 291 22.28 6.32 -5.85
CA GLY A 291 21.17 5.99 -6.73
C GLY A 291 19.94 6.83 -6.44
N ILE A 292 18.78 6.23 -6.61
CA ILE A 292 17.47 6.88 -6.48
C ILE A 292 16.92 6.65 -5.08
N LEU A 293 16.74 7.72 -4.31
CA LEU A 293 15.94 7.63 -3.08
C LEU A 293 14.47 7.81 -3.45
N ASP A 294 13.71 6.73 -3.39
CA ASP A 294 12.31 6.71 -3.78
C ASP A 294 11.40 7.18 -2.64
N GLU A 295 10.92 8.42 -2.79
CA GLU A 295 9.97 9.08 -1.89
C GLU A 295 8.57 9.24 -2.53
N LEU A 296 8.32 8.58 -3.66
CA LEU A 296 7.03 8.64 -4.34
C LEU A 296 5.92 8.06 -3.48
N GLN A 297 4.70 8.59 -3.64
CA GLN A 297 3.52 8.16 -2.87
C GLN A 297 3.24 6.66 -3.06
N SER A 298 3.38 6.18 -4.30
CA SER A 298 3.22 4.78 -4.67
C SER A 298 4.57 4.11 -4.98
N PRO A 299 4.75 2.83 -4.60
CA PRO A 299 5.91 2.04 -5.02
C PRO A 299 5.85 1.57 -6.48
N THR A 300 4.74 1.79 -7.20
CA THR A 300 4.51 1.25 -8.55
C THR A 300 5.66 1.56 -9.51
N SER A 301 6.16 2.79 -9.55
CA SER A 301 7.29 3.18 -10.41
C SER A 301 8.55 2.38 -10.10
N ALA A 302 8.92 2.28 -8.82
CA ALA A 302 10.09 1.52 -8.39
C ALA A 302 9.97 0.02 -8.70
N ILE A 303 8.76 -0.57 -8.55
CA ILE A 303 8.50 -1.98 -8.87
C ILE A 303 8.61 -2.25 -10.38
N ILE A 304 7.99 -1.39 -11.20
CA ILE A 304 8.02 -1.54 -12.66
C ILE A 304 9.45 -1.43 -13.18
N ILE A 305 10.20 -0.45 -12.67
CA ILE A 305 11.57 -0.15 -13.11
C ILE A 305 12.58 -1.17 -12.54
N GLY A 306 12.46 -1.61 -11.29
CA GLY A 306 13.41 -2.55 -10.67
C GLY A 306 13.47 -3.89 -11.41
N ASP A 307 14.66 -4.37 -11.75
CA ASP A 307 14.90 -5.69 -12.37
C ASP A 307 14.98 -6.80 -11.33
N GLU A 308 15.40 -6.46 -10.10
CA GLU A 308 15.40 -7.36 -8.95
C GLU A 308 15.08 -6.61 -7.65
N TYR A 309 14.61 -7.35 -6.66
CA TYR A 309 14.34 -6.85 -5.32
C TYR A 309 15.42 -7.33 -4.34
N LEU A 310 15.86 -6.42 -3.49
CA LEU A 310 16.69 -6.66 -2.33
C LEU A 310 16.04 -6.00 -1.10
N GLY A 311 16.12 -6.60 0.08
CA GLY A 311 15.67 -5.92 1.30
C GLY A 311 14.73 -6.76 2.15
N ASP A 312 13.88 -6.09 2.91
CA ASP A 312 13.12 -6.72 3.98
C ASP A 312 11.81 -7.35 3.50
N ALA A 313 11.25 -8.27 4.27
CA ALA A 313 9.90 -8.74 4.03
C ALA A 313 8.89 -7.58 4.27
N CYS A 314 8.19 -7.15 3.22
CA CYS A 314 7.20 -6.07 3.33
C CYS A 314 6.14 -6.14 2.22
N GLY A 315 5.10 -5.31 2.31
CA GLY A 315 4.05 -5.28 1.28
C GLY A 315 4.53 -4.89 -0.12
N VAL A 316 5.63 -4.14 -0.23
CA VAL A 316 6.26 -3.82 -1.54
C VAL A 316 6.91 -5.06 -2.15
N MET A 317 7.58 -5.89 -1.34
CA MET A 317 8.13 -7.19 -1.78
C MET A 317 7.03 -8.08 -2.36
N GLU A 318 5.88 -8.15 -1.69
CA GLU A 318 4.76 -8.99 -2.14
C GLU A 318 4.18 -8.53 -3.47
N LEU A 319 4.09 -7.21 -3.68
CA LEU A 319 3.73 -6.66 -4.98
C LEU A 319 4.81 -6.98 -6.02
N PHE A 320 6.09 -6.83 -5.68
CA PHE A 320 7.20 -7.12 -6.58
C PHE A 320 7.23 -8.59 -7.02
N LYS A 321 6.94 -9.54 -6.13
CA LYS A 321 6.82 -10.98 -6.46
C LYS A 321 5.83 -11.24 -7.60
N THR A 322 4.77 -10.44 -7.72
CA THR A 322 3.77 -10.60 -8.80
C THR A 322 4.33 -10.29 -10.20
N THR A 323 5.47 -9.61 -10.30
CA THR A 323 6.16 -9.33 -11.57
C THR A 323 6.93 -10.54 -12.10
N GLY A 324 7.17 -11.57 -11.27
CA GLY A 324 7.99 -12.73 -11.60
C GLY A 324 9.50 -12.47 -11.59
N LYS A 325 9.94 -11.25 -11.24
CA LYS A 325 11.35 -10.87 -11.13
C LYS A 325 12.01 -11.43 -9.84
N PRO A 326 13.34 -11.58 -9.81
CA PRO A 326 14.05 -12.13 -8.66
C PRO A 326 13.88 -11.31 -7.38
N VAL A 327 13.76 -12.00 -6.24
CA VAL A 327 13.61 -11.42 -4.90
C VAL A 327 14.64 -12.02 -3.96
N THR A 328 15.43 -11.17 -3.31
CA THR A 328 16.41 -11.57 -2.29
C THR A 328 16.11 -10.83 -0.99
N LEU A 329 16.01 -11.57 0.11
CA LEU A 329 15.94 -10.95 1.44
C LEU A 329 17.32 -10.46 1.86
N LEU A 330 17.40 -9.28 2.44
CA LEU A 330 18.65 -8.75 2.96
C LEU A 330 18.99 -9.42 4.30
N ASP A 331 20.19 -9.98 4.38
CA ASP A 331 20.73 -10.57 5.61
C ASP A 331 21.54 -9.53 6.38
N TYR A 332 21.13 -9.30 7.63
CA TYR A 332 21.80 -8.40 8.58
C TYR A 332 22.84 -9.10 9.46
N GLY A 333 23.13 -10.38 9.21
CA GLY A 333 24.13 -11.18 9.92
C GLY A 333 23.69 -11.60 11.32
N ILE A 334 22.47 -12.12 11.44
CA ILE A 334 21.83 -12.50 12.72
C ILE A 334 22.00 -13.99 13.01
#